data_AF-A0A7Y5AEL7-F1
#
_entry.id   AF-A0A7Y5AEL7-F1
#
_cell.length_a   1.000
_cell.length_b   1.000
_cell.length_c   1.000
_cell.angle_alpha   90.00
_cell.angle_beta   90.00
_cell.angle_gamma   90.00
#
_symmetry.space_group_name_H-M   'P 1'
#
loop_
_entity.id
_entity.type
_entity.pdbx_description
1 polymer ?
#
loop_
_entity_poly.entity_id
_entity_poly.type
_entity_poly.pdbx_seq_one_letter_code
_entity_poly.pdbx_strand_id
1 'polypeptide(L)' 'MKRTDDNTGDKVPQPLASEQAQRGEQVPGPVLKQPEPETEAVDKVITPTSIKEQAQQTQHIKQRLAEVEEKKQS' A
#
# COMPACT_ATOMS: atom_id res chain seq x y z
N MET A 1 -1.50 -61.54 27.57
CA MET A 1 -1.44 -60.15 28.08
C MET A 1 -0.49 -59.38 27.17
N LYS A 2 -1.01 -58.53 26.27
CA LYS A 2 -0.15 -57.67 25.43
C LYS A 2 0.27 -56.48 26.27
N ARG A 3 1.55 -56.42 26.65
CA ARG A 3 2.12 -55.21 27.22
C ARG A 3 2.33 -54.25 26.06
N THR A 4 1.49 -53.22 25.99
CA THR A 4 1.80 -52.01 25.24
C THR A 4 2.83 -51.28 26.07
N ASP A 5 4.10 -51.49 25.75
CA ASP A 5 5.17 -50.73 26.35
C ASP A 5 4.98 -49.27 25.92
N ASP A 6 4.37 -48.49 26.81
CA ASP A 6 4.38 -47.05 26.81
C ASP A 6 5.84 -46.62 26.83
N ASN A 7 6.36 -46.31 25.64
CA ASN A 7 7.74 -45.91 25.40
C ASN A 7 7.97 -44.54 26.06
N THR A 8 8.14 -44.56 27.38
CA THR A 8 8.27 -43.40 28.27
C THR A 8 9.74 -43.21 28.67
N GLY A 9 10.66 -43.60 27.79
CA GLY A 9 12.11 -43.61 28.07
C GLY A 9 12.88 -42.50 27.37
N ASP A 10 12.41 -42.04 26.21
CA ASP A 10 13.13 -41.02 25.46
C ASP A 10 12.66 -39.62 25.87
N LYS A 11 13.51 -38.92 26.64
CA LYS A 11 13.32 -37.51 27.02
C LYS A 11 13.91 -36.55 25.99
N VAL A 12 14.52 -37.07 24.92
CA VAL A 12 15.06 -36.25 23.85
C VAL A 12 13.88 -35.71 23.04
N PRO A 13 13.72 -34.38 22.94
CA PRO A 13 12.72 -33.80 22.05
C PRO A 13 12.99 -34.28 20.63
N GLN A 14 11.97 -34.82 19.97
CA GLN A 14 12.10 -35.17 18.57
C GLN A 14 12.41 -33.91 17.76
N PRO A 15 13.40 -33.93 16.86
CA PRO A 15 13.73 -32.77 16.05
C PRO A 15 12.54 -32.43 15.16
N LEU A 16 12.16 -31.15 15.17
CA LEU A 16 11.08 -30.64 14.33
C LEU A 16 11.50 -30.76 12.85
N ALA A 17 10.71 -31.47 12.04
CA ALA A 17 10.99 -31.55 10.61
C ALA A 17 10.82 -30.17 9.96
N SER A 18 11.62 -29.86 8.92
CA SER A 18 11.57 -28.58 8.22
C SER A 18 10.16 -28.23 7.73
N GLU A 19 9.42 -29.23 7.25
CA GLU A 19 8.02 -29.07 6.83
C GLU A 19 7.09 -28.65 7.98
N GLN A 20 7.33 -29.14 9.20
CA GLN A 20 6.55 -28.78 10.38
C GLN A 20 6.95 -27.40 10.91
N ALA A 21 8.24 -27.04 10.83
CA ALA A 21 8.75 -25.74 11.23
C ALA A 21 8.28 -24.59 10.32
N GLN A 22 8.02 -24.89 9.04
CA GLN A 22 7.56 -23.91 8.05
C GLN A 22 6.04 -23.72 8.03
N ARG A 23 5.28 -24.64 8.64
CA ARG A 23 3.84 -24.47 8.86
C ARG A 23 3.64 -23.45 9.98
N GLY A 24 3.79 -22.17 9.63
CA GLY A 24 3.38 -21.08 10.50
C GLY A 24 1.93 -21.28 10.94
N GLU A 25 1.61 -20.81 12.14
CA GLU A 25 0.22 -20.74 12.58
C GLU A 25 -0.56 -19.88 11.58
N GLN A 26 -1.62 -20.42 10.98
CA GLN A 26 -2.51 -19.64 10.13
C GLN A 26 -3.35 -18.73 11.01
N VAL A 27 -2.73 -17.68 11.52
CA VAL A 27 -3.45 -16.58 12.15
C VAL A 27 -4.13 -15.84 11.00
N PRO A 28 -5.48 -15.70 10.99
CA PRO A 28 -6.11 -14.83 10.02
C PRO A 28 -5.44 -13.47 10.12
N GLY A 29 -4.82 -13.05 9.02
CA GLY A 29 -4.10 -11.78 8.99
C GLY A 29 -5.02 -10.66 9.47
N PRO A 30 -4.50 -9.66 10.18
CA PRO A 30 -5.32 -8.54 10.60
C PRO A 30 -6.00 -7.94 9.36
N VAL A 31 -7.31 -7.76 9.43
CA VAL A 31 -8.04 -7.06 8.36
C VAL A 31 -7.54 -5.63 8.36
N LEU A 32 -6.71 -5.29 7.38
CA LEU A 32 -6.22 -3.93 7.19
C LEU A 32 -7.42 -3.03 6.93
N LYS A 33 -7.58 -1.98 7.74
CA LYS A 33 -8.63 -0.98 7.52
C LYS A 33 -8.33 -0.22 6.23
N GLN A 34 -9.36 0.03 5.43
CA GLN A 34 -9.25 0.97 4.33
C GLN A 34 -8.97 2.37 4.91
N PRO A 35 -8.07 3.15 4.29
CA PRO A 35 -7.81 4.51 4.72
C PRO A 35 -9.08 5.37 4.59
N GLU A 36 -9.25 6.33 5.49
CA GLU A 36 -10.35 7.29 5.43
C GLU A 36 -10.21 8.10 4.12
N PRO A 37 -11.30 8.38 3.38
CA PRO A 37 -11.25 9.11 2.11
C PRO A 37 -10.60 10.50 2.20
N GLU A 38 -10.71 11.13 3.37
CA GLU A 38 -10.11 12.44 3.67
C GLU A 38 -8.59 12.37 3.91
N THR A 39 -8.09 11.16 4.18
CA THR A 39 -6.67 10.83 4.41
C THR A 39 -6.10 9.94 3.32
N GLU A 40 -6.87 9.67 2.27
CA GLU A 40 -6.34 9.20 1.00
C GLU A 40 -5.50 10.35 0.47
N ALA A 41 -4.29 10.42 1.02
CA ALA A 41 -3.32 11.43 0.73
C ALA A 41 -3.17 11.38 -0.77
N VAL A 42 -3.69 12.41 -1.41
CA VAL A 42 -3.27 12.78 -2.75
C VAL A 42 -1.85 13.31 -2.59
N ASP A 43 -0.93 12.44 -2.17
CA ASP A 43 0.50 12.63 -2.33
C ASP A 43 0.77 12.40 -3.81
N LYS A 44 0.20 13.30 -4.62
CA LYS A 44 0.65 13.47 -5.99
C LYS A 44 2.07 13.94 -5.84
N VAL A 45 2.99 12.99 -5.91
CA VAL A 45 4.40 13.23 -6.19
C VAL A 45 4.41 14.34 -7.21
N ILE A 46 4.88 15.53 -6.82
CA ILE A 46 4.92 16.66 -7.74
C ILE A 46 5.89 16.24 -8.84
N THR A 47 5.33 15.76 -9.95
CA THR A 47 6.13 15.27 -11.06
C THR A 47 6.51 16.46 -11.93
N PRO A 48 7.67 16.40 -12.61
CA PRO A 48 8.00 17.41 -13.61
C PRO A 48 6.88 17.60 -14.67
N THR A 49 6.13 16.53 -14.97
CA THR A 49 4.98 16.59 -15.89
C THR A 49 3.82 17.39 -15.30
N SER A 50 3.42 17.14 -14.05
CA SER A 50 2.31 17.87 -13.42
C SER A 50 2.62 19.37 -13.28
N ILE A 51 3.88 19.73 -13.00
CA ILE A 51 4.31 21.14 -12.97
C ILE A 51 4.15 21.79 -14.36
N LYS A 52 4.59 21.10 -15.42
CA LYS A 52 4.51 21.60 -16.80
C LYS A 52 3.06 21.79 -17.26
N GLU A 53 2.19 20.85 -16.94
CA GLU A 53 0.76 20.94 -17.24
C GLU A 53 0.12 22.17 -16.57
N GLN A 54 0.40 22.39 -15.28
CA GLN A 54 -0.07 23.57 -14.56
C GLN A 54 0.47 24.89 -15.13
N ALA A 55 1.74 24.91 -15.55
CA ALA A 55 2.35 26.08 -16.20
C ALA A 55 1.64 26.41 -17.53
N GLN A 56 1.36 25.41 -18.36
CA GLN A 56 0.64 25.59 -19.63
C GLN A 56 -0.79 26.10 -19.41
N GLN A 57 -1.51 25.51 -18.45
CA GLN A 57 -2.85 25.98 -18.08
C GLN A 57 -2.84 27.45 -17.65
N THR A 58 -1.85 27.84 -16.84
CA THR A 58 -1.67 29.21 -16.38
C THR A 58 -1.41 30.17 -17.55
N GLN A 59 -0.55 29.80 -18.49
CA GLN A 59 -0.29 30.62 -19.68
C GLN A 59 -1.55 30.82 -20.53
N HIS A 60 -2.31 29.75 -20.77
CA HIS A 60 -3.54 29.82 -21.54
C HIS A 60 -4.60 30.71 -20.86
N ILE A 61 -4.71 30.65 -19.53
CA ILE A 61 -5.60 31.55 -18.78
C ILE A 61 -5.17 33.00 -18.96
N LYS A 62 -3.88 33.31 -18.82
CA LYS A 62 -3.35 34.66 -18.99
C LYS A 62 -3.61 35.21 -20.39
N GLN A 63 -3.40 34.40 -21.43
CA GLN A 63 -3.69 34.79 -22.82
C GLN A 63 -5.18 35.13 -23.01
N ARG A 64 -6.08 34.26 -22.54
CA ARG A 64 -7.52 34.53 -22.63
C ARG A 64 -7.94 35.78 -21.88
N LEU A 65 -7.34 36.06 -20.72
CA LEU A 65 -7.61 37.29 -19.97
C LEU A 65 -7.14 38.52 -20.76
N ALA A 66 -5.93 38.47 -21.34
CA ALA A 66 -5.41 39.56 -22.16
C ALA A 66 -6.29 39.84 -23.40
N GLU A 67 -6.73 38.80 -24.11
CA GLU A 67 -7.65 38.95 -25.25
C GLU A 67 -9.00 39.58 -24.85
N VAL A 68 -9.53 39.21 -23.68
CA VAL A 68 -10.77 39.80 -23.17
C VAL A 68 -10.57 41.25 -22.77
N GLU A 69 -9.43 41.59 -22.15
CA GLU A 69 -9.08 42.97 -21.82
C GLU A 69 -8.90 43.83 -23.08
N GLU A 70 -8.22 43.32 -24.10
CA GLU A 70 -8.04 43.99 -25.38
C GLU A 70 -9.40 44.27 -26.05
N LYS A 71 -10.28 43.26 -26.13
CA LYS A 71 -11.65 43.41 -26.67
C LYS A 71 -12.52 44.39 -25.88
N LYS A 72 -12.21 44.62 -24.60
CA LYS A 72 -12.93 45.60 -23.76
C LYS A 72 -12.42 47.02 -23.99
N GLN A 73 -11.19 47.17 -24.50
CA GLN A 73 -10.56 48.46 -24.76
C GLN A 73 -10.69 48.93 -26.22
N SER A 74 -11.03 48.03 -27.16
CA SER A 74 -11.42 48.33 -28.54
C SER A 74 -12.89 48.71 -28.67
#